data_AF-E7NBB5-F1
#
_entry.id   AF-E7NBB5-F1
#
_cell.length_a   1.000
_cell.length_b   1.000
_cell.length_c   1.000
_cell.angle_alpha   90.00
_cell.angle_beta   90.00
_cell.angle_gamma   90.00
#
_symmetry.space_group_name_H-M   'P 1'
#
loop_
_entity.id
_entity.type
_entity.pdbx_description
1 polymer ?
#
loop_
_entity_poly.entity_id
_entity_poly.type
_entity_poly.pdbx_seq_one_letter_code
_entity_poly.pdbx_strand_id
1 'polypeptide(L)'
;GRGDQWQPWIGLEDAAAGLLWAIEHDDVHGPVNLTAPEPLRNRDLHRLLSRACGPPSPAVVPQVLLDRVGRAGATGGTGGIGGMLAELLGASQRAVPQALLASGFRFTAPDAASIWGLGA
;
A
#
# COMPACT_ATOMS: atom_id res chain seq x y z
N GLY A 1 -13.45 4.76 -6.39
CA GLY A 1 -13.73 5.75 -5.32
C GLY A 1 -13.13 7.12 -5.61
N ARG A 2 -13.18 8.06 -4.64
CA ARG A 2 -12.52 9.40 -4.75
C ARG A 2 -10.99 9.35 -4.52
N GLY A 3 -10.43 8.19 -4.20
CA GLY A 3 -8.98 8.02 -3.99
C GLY A 3 -8.45 8.69 -2.71
N ASP A 4 -9.35 9.03 -1.77
CA ASP A 4 -9.02 9.67 -0.49
C ASP A 4 -8.55 8.68 0.57
N GLN A 5 -8.65 7.38 0.34
CA GLN A 5 -8.17 6.40 1.30
C GLN A 5 -6.64 6.50 1.48
N TRP A 6 -6.19 6.34 2.72
CA TRP A 6 -4.77 6.17 3.01
C TRP A 6 -4.32 4.79 2.52
N GLN A 7 -3.21 4.77 1.78
CA GLN A 7 -2.59 3.57 1.23
C GLN A 7 -1.14 3.52 1.74
N PRO A 8 -0.81 2.58 2.64
CA PRO A 8 0.57 2.30 2.96
C PRO A 8 1.22 1.63 1.74
N TRP A 9 2.49 1.95 1.51
CA TRP A 9 3.32 1.45 0.43
C TRP A 9 4.71 1.16 0.99
N ILE A 10 5.55 0.40 0.28
CA ILE A 10 6.97 0.20 0.59
C ILE A 10 7.68 -0.21 -0.70
N GLY A 11 8.95 0.20 -0.87
CA GLY A 11 9.79 -0.30 -1.95
C GLY A 11 10.12 -1.79 -1.75
N LEU A 12 10.36 -2.53 -2.83
CA LEU A 12 10.63 -3.96 -2.73
C LEU A 12 11.92 -4.23 -1.94
N GLU A 13 12.95 -3.44 -2.19
CA GLU A 13 14.25 -3.52 -1.54
C GLU A 13 14.13 -3.21 -0.04
N ASP A 14 13.39 -2.15 0.32
CA ASP A 14 13.16 -1.79 1.72
C ASP A 14 12.28 -2.80 2.45
N ALA A 15 11.34 -3.46 1.77
CA ALA A 15 10.55 -4.53 2.37
C ALA A 15 11.42 -5.75 2.71
N ALA A 16 12.30 -6.17 1.78
CA ALA A 16 13.23 -7.26 2.02
C ALA A 16 14.25 -6.90 3.12
N ALA A 17 14.82 -5.71 3.05
CA ALA A 17 15.79 -5.22 4.03
C ALA A 17 15.14 -5.06 5.43
N GLY A 18 13.91 -4.55 5.50
CA GLY A 18 13.19 -4.41 6.77
C GLY A 18 12.83 -5.77 7.40
N LEU A 19 12.50 -6.77 6.58
CA LEU A 19 12.29 -8.13 7.06
C LEU A 19 13.60 -8.73 7.61
N LEU A 20 14.70 -8.58 6.87
CA LEU A 20 16.01 -9.06 7.32
C LEU A 20 16.44 -8.36 8.61
N TRP A 21 16.26 -7.03 8.67
CA TRP A 21 16.53 -6.23 9.86
C TRP A 21 15.80 -6.76 11.09
N ALA A 22 14.50 -7.03 10.97
CA ALA A 22 13.69 -7.58 12.05
C ALA A 22 14.10 -8.99 12.49
N ILE A 23 14.77 -9.76 11.63
CA ILE A 23 15.33 -11.08 11.96
C ILE A 23 16.68 -10.94 12.67
N GLU A 24 17.49 -9.97 12.25
CA GLU A 24 18.86 -9.79 12.74
C GLU A 24 18.98 -8.94 14.03
N HIS A 25 17.93 -8.19 14.37
CA HIS A 25 17.91 -7.27 15.51
C HIS A 25 16.99 -7.78 16.61
N ASP A 26 17.61 -8.33 17.66
CA ASP A 26 16.92 -8.87 18.83
C ASP A 26 16.12 -7.82 19.61
N ASP A 27 16.29 -6.51 19.40
CA ASP A 27 15.46 -5.47 20.02
C ASP A 27 14.13 -5.23 19.28
N VAL A 28 13.95 -5.81 18.09
CA VAL A 28 12.71 -5.75 17.33
C VAL A 28 11.79 -6.91 17.73
N HIS A 29 10.69 -6.59 18.40
CA HIS A 29 9.76 -7.59 18.91
C HIS A 29 8.30 -7.25 18.65
N GLY A 30 7.48 -8.30 18.52
CA GLY A 30 6.05 -8.18 18.28
C GLY A 30 5.71 -7.80 16.84
N PRO A 31 4.51 -7.25 16.61
CA PRO A 31 4.07 -6.88 15.27
C PRO A 31 4.91 -5.75 14.66
N VAL A 32 5.43 -5.96 13.46
CA VAL A 32 6.21 -4.98 12.71
C VAL A 32 5.51 -4.65 11.39
N ASN A 33 5.24 -3.36 11.16
CA ASN A 33 4.73 -2.89 9.88
C ASN A 33 5.89 -2.72 8.90
N LEU A 34 5.90 -3.51 7.83
CA LEU A 34 6.77 -3.30 6.67
C LEU A 34 6.12 -2.30 5.71
N THR A 35 6.17 -1.02 6.10
CA THR A 35 5.62 0.10 5.33
C THR A 35 6.64 1.24 5.29
N ALA A 36 6.61 2.08 4.27
CA ALA A 36 7.40 3.31 4.20
C ALA A 36 6.94 4.33 5.27
N PRO A 37 7.79 5.32 5.64
CA PRO A 37 7.51 6.26 6.72
C PRO A 37 6.30 7.17 6.45
N GLU A 38 6.05 7.51 5.18
CA GLU A 38 5.01 8.45 4.78
C GLU A 38 3.91 7.76 3.93
N PRO A 39 2.79 7.35 4.54
CA PRO A 39 1.64 6.85 3.81
C PRO A 39 1.09 7.90 2.86
N LEU A 40 0.66 7.49 1.67
CA LEU A 40 0.08 8.38 0.68
C LEU A 40 -1.43 8.19 0.57
N ARG A 41 -2.11 9.16 -0.04
CA ARG A 41 -3.47 8.94 -0.52
C ARG A 41 -3.39 8.08 -1.78
N ASN A 42 -4.36 7.19 -1.96
CA ASN A 42 -4.40 6.30 -3.12
C ASN A 42 -4.33 7.07 -4.45
N ARG A 43 -4.99 8.24 -4.54
CA ARG A 43 -4.90 9.14 -5.71
C ARG A 43 -3.46 9.56 -6.04
N ASP A 44 -2.63 9.79 -5.04
CA ASP A 44 -1.28 10.35 -5.22
C ASP A 44 -0.31 9.22 -5.56
N LEU A 45 -0.46 8.05 -4.92
CA LEU A 45 0.27 6.84 -5.30
C LEU A 45 -0.03 6.45 -6.75
N HIS A 46 -1.31 6.45 -7.16
CA HIS A 46 -1.71 6.18 -8.55
C HIS A 46 -1.10 7.20 -9.52
N ARG A 47 -1.07 8.49 -9.18
CA ARG A 47 -0.42 9.53 -10.01
C ARG A 47 1.07 9.28 -10.19
N LEU A 48 1.78 8.84 -9.15
CA LEU A 48 3.20 8.52 -9.26
C LEU A 48 3.42 7.30 -10.16
N LEU A 49 2.66 6.23 -9.95
CA LEU A 49 2.71 5.02 -10.80
C LEU A 49 2.44 5.33 -12.27
N SER A 50 1.47 6.21 -12.53
CA SER A 50 1.13 6.70 -13.87
C SER A 50 2.29 7.39 -14.59
N ARG A 51 3.07 8.16 -13.85
CA ARG A 51 4.23 8.89 -14.39
C ARG A 51 5.38 7.95 -14.69
N ALA A 52 5.61 6.97 -13.82
CA ALA A 52 6.69 6.01 -13.97
C ALA A 52 6.44 4.95 -15.06
N CYS A 53 5.21 4.43 -15.13
CA CYS A 53 4.90 3.24 -15.92
C CYS A 53 3.98 3.49 -17.13
N GLY A 54 3.65 4.76 -17.41
CA GLY A 54 2.70 5.14 -18.46
C GLY A 54 1.26 5.28 -17.94
N PRO A 55 0.32 5.73 -18.79
CA PRO A 55 -1.01 6.14 -18.34
C PRO A 55 -1.73 4.98 -17.63
N PRO A 56 -2.26 5.20 -16.42
CA PRO A 56 -3.08 4.22 -15.76
C PRO A 56 -4.35 4.12 -16.61
N SER A 57 -4.86 2.91 -16.79
CA SER A 57 -6.20 2.76 -17.35
C SER A 57 -7.15 3.65 -16.52
N PRO A 58 -8.06 4.45 -17.13
CA PRO A 58 -8.98 5.35 -16.42
C PRO A 58 -10.07 4.59 -15.64
N ALA A 59 -9.75 3.40 -15.11
CA ALA A 59 -10.57 2.61 -14.23
C ALA A 59 -10.64 3.25 -12.84
N VAL A 60 -11.19 4.46 -12.77
CA VAL A 60 -11.84 4.95 -11.55
C VAL A 60 -13.04 4.03 -11.36
N VAL A 61 -12.85 2.91 -10.66
CA VAL A 61 -13.96 2.02 -10.35
C VAL A 61 -14.96 2.81 -9.50
N PRO A 62 -16.19 3.04 -9.98
CA PRO A 62 -17.20 3.75 -9.20
C PRO A 62 -17.44 3.03 -7.87
N GLN A 63 -17.63 3.75 -6.77
CA GLN A 63 -17.86 3.11 -5.46
C GLN A 63 -19.06 2.15 -5.51
N VAL A 64 -20.10 2.50 -6.28
CA VAL A 64 -21.28 1.66 -6.50
C VAL A 64 -20.94 0.29 -7.09
N LEU A 65 -19.89 0.19 -7.91
CA LEU A 65 -19.43 -1.07 -8.49
C LEU A 65 -18.67 -1.91 -7.45
N LEU A 66 -17.82 -1.30 -6.63
CA LEU A 66 -17.16 -1.98 -5.50
C LEU A 66 -18.20 -2.46 -4.47
N ASP A 67 -19.16 -1.60 -4.13
CA ASP A 67 -20.26 -1.90 -3.21
C ASP A 67 -21.19 -3.01 -3.72
N ARG A 68 -21.43 -3.09 -5.04
CA ARG A 68 -22.23 -4.15 -5.66
C ARG A 68 -21.48 -5.46 -5.74
N VAL A 69 -20.19 -5.44 -6.08
CA VAL A 69 -19.34 -6.65 -6.13
C VAL A 69 -19.15 -7.21 -4.71
N GLY A 70 -18.93 -6.36 -3.71
CA GLY A 70 -18.86 -6.77 -2.30
C GLY A 70 -20.17 -7.40 -1.80
N ARG A 71 -21.34 -6.88 -2.23
CA ARG A 71 -22.65 -7.45 -1.87
C ARG A 71 -23.04 -8.69 -2.68
N ALA A 72 -22.71 -8.75 -3.96
CA ALA A 72 -22.98 -9.90 -4.83
C ALA A 72 -22.04 -11.09 -4.54
N GLY A 73 -20.88 -10.83 -3.94
CA GLY A 73 -19.95 -11.86 -3.51
C GLY A 73 -20.44 -12.72 -2.33
N ALA A 74 -21.49 -12.29 -1.62
CA ALA A 74 -22.15 -13.05 -0.57
C ALA A 74 -23.04 -14.21 -1.11
N THR A 75 -23.28 -14.27 -2.43
CA THR A 75 -24.07 -15.32 -3.09
C THR A 75 -23.22 -16.15 -4.07
N GLY A 76 -22.30 -16.96 -3.54
CA GLY A 76 -22.07 -18.32 -4.06
C GLY A 76 -21.39 -18.56 -5.42
N GLY A 77 -20.76 -17.59 -6.09
CA GLY A 77 -19.96 -17.87 -7.30
C GLY A 77 -19.12 -16.67 -7.71
N THR A 78 -17.81 -16.86 -7.94
CA THR A 78 -16.81 -15.79 -8.21
C THR A 78 -16.71 -14.65 -7.16
N GLY A 79 -17.50 -14.72 -6.09
CA GLY A 79 -17.69 -13.69 -5.07
C GLY A 79 -16.54 -13.45 -4.09
N GLY A 80 -15.66 -14.43 -3.89
CA GLY A 80 -14.57 -14.33 -2.91
C GLY A 80 -13.51 -13.31 -3.30
N ILE A 81 -13.03 -13.37 -4.55
CA ILE A 81 -11.99 -12.45 -5.04
C ILE A 81 -12.57 -11.04 -5.21
N GLY A 82 -13.79 -10.91 -5.73
CA GLY A 82 -14.45 -9.61 -5.90
C GLY A 82 -14.72 -8.89 -4.57
N GLY A 83 -15.24 -9.61 -3.57
CA GLY A 83 -15.47 -9.07 -2.24
C GLY A 83 -14.17 -8.71 -1.51
N MET A 84 -13.17 -9.59 -1.57
CA MET A 84 -11.84 -9.34 -0.98
C MET A 84 -11.13 -8.14 -1.63
N LEU A 85 -11.20 -8.01 -2.96
CA LEU A 85 -10.66 -6.84 -3.66
C LEU A 85 -11.43 -5.58 -3.31
N ALA A 86 -12.75 -5.63 -3.16
CA ALA A 86 -13.54 -4.47 -2.74
C ALA A 86 -13.18 -4.02 -1.31
N GLU A 87 -12.97 -4.95 -0.38
CA GLU A 87 -12.48 -4.65 0.96
C GLU A 87 -11.05 -4.08 0.93
N LEU A 88 -10.14 -4.72 0.19
CA LEU A 88 -8.74 -4.27 0.06
C LEU A 88 -8.65 -2.87 -0.57
N LEU A 89 -9.41 -2.61 -1.63
CA LEU A 89 -9.43 -1.32 -2.33
C LEU A 89 -10.21 -0.23 -1.58
N GLY A 90 -11.15 -0.63 -0.72
CA GLY A 90 -11.96 0.25 0.12
C GLY A 90 -11.34 0.56 1.48
N ALA A 91 -10.43 -0.29 1.96
CA ALA A 91 -9.73 -0.10 3.22
C ALA A 91 -8.86 1.16 3.18
N SER A 92 -8.90 1.93 4.27
CA SER A 92 -8.03 3.08 4.48
C SER A 92 -7.20 2.82 5.72
N GLN A 93 -5.93 2.50 5.53
CA GLN A 93 -5.00 2.26 6.62
C GLN A 93 -3.85 3.25 6.56
N ARG A 94 -3.62 3.97 7.66
CA ARG A 94 -2.45 4.86 7.81
C ARG A 94 -1.41 4.16 8.69
N ALA A 95 -0.93 3.01 8.23
CA ALA A 95 0.10 2.24 8.93
C ALA A 95 1.46 2.94 8.78
N VAL A 96 2.17 3.09 9.89
CA VAL A 96 3.51 3.72 9.97
C VAL A 96 4.46 2.71 10.62
N PRO A 97 5.71 2.58 10.13
CA PRO A 97 6.65 1.56 10.58
C PRO A 97 7.36 1.94 11.89
N GLN A 98 6.59 2.17 12.97
CA GLN A 98 7.14 2.67 14.23
C GLN A 98 8.25 1.78 14.81
N ALA A 99 8.12 0.46 14.76
CA ALA A 99 9.14 -0.47 15.25
C ALA A 99 10.45 -0.41 14.43
N LEU A 100 10.37 -0.27 13.10
CA LEU A 100 11.55 -0.11 12.26
C LEU A 100 12.23 1.26 12.50
N LEU A 101 11.43 2.33 12.61
CA LEU A 101 11.96 3.67 12.89
C LEU A 101 12.65 3.72 14.26
N ALA A 102 12.03 3.13 15.29
CA ALA A 102 12.56 3.11 16.64
C ALA A 102 13.84 2.26 16.78
N SER A 103 13.97 1.18 16.01
CA SER A 103 15.19 0.36 15.97
C SER A 103 16.32 1.00 15.14
N GLY A 104 16.05 2.09 14.41
CA GLY A 104 17.04 2.80 13.62
C GLY A 104 17.23 2.26 12.21
N PHE A 105 16.30 1.44 11.70
CA PHE A 105 16.28 1.00 10.31
C PHE A 105 16.28 2.21 9.36
N ARG A 106 17.10 2.14 8.31
CA ARG A 106 17.24 3.20 7.31
C ARG A 106 16.62 2.76 5.99
N PHE A 107 15.61 3.50 5.56
CA PHE A 107 14.97 3.31 4.26
C PHE A 107 15.86 3.85 3.14
N THR A 108 15.99 3.07 2.07
CA THR A 108 16.63 3.46 0.82
C THR A 108 15.72 4.41 0.05
N ALA A 109 14.41 4.16 0.08
CA ALA A 109 13.38 4.97 -0.56
C ALA A 109 12.46 5.61 0.51
N PRO A 110 12.83 6.78 1.07
CA PRO A 110 12.03 7.43 2.12
C PRO A 110 10.70 8.00 1.60
N ASP A 111 10.63 8.33 0.30
CA ASP A 111 9.43 8.82 -0.38
C ASP A 111 9.10 7.96 -1.61
N ALA A 112 7.83 7.95 -2.02
CA ALA A 112 7.38 7.04 -3.07
C ALA A 112 7.96 7.40 -4.45
N ALA A 113 8.30 8.66 -4.70
CA ALA A 113 8.83 9.08 -5.99
C ALA A 113 10.24 8.51 -6.22
N SER A 114 11.01 8.34 -5.14
CA SER A 114 12.35 7.74 -5.17
C SER A 114 12.38 6.29 -5.68
N ILE A 115 11.31 5.50 -5.47
CA ILE A 115 11.22 4.11 -6.00
C ILE A 115 11.39 4.09 -7.52
N TRP A 116 10.76 5.03 -8.21
CA TRP A 116 10.74 5.07 -9.67
C TRP A 116 11.77 6.03 -10.26
N GLY A 117 12.72 6.51 -9.46
CA GLY A 117 13.69 7.51 -9.90
C GLY A 117 13.04 8.82 -10.35
N LEU A 118 11.82 9.10 -9.90
CA LEU A 118 11.08 10.33 -10.17
C LEU A 118 11.55 11.42 -9.20
N GLY A 119 12.85 11.75 -9.24
CA GLY A 119 13.41 12.90 -8.54
C GLY A 119 12.94 14.23 -9.13
N ALA A 120 12.95 15.29 -8.30
CA ALA A 120 12.54 16.65 -8.65
C ALA A 120 13.26 17.24 -9.87
#